data_AF-A0A7C1XIK0-F1
#
_entry.id   AF-A0A7C1XIK0-F1
#
_cell.length_a   1.000
_cell.length_b   1.000
_cell.length_c   1.000
_cell.angle_alpha   90.00
_cell.angle_beta   90.00
_cell.angle_gamma   90.00
#
_symmetry.space_group_name_H-M   'P 1'
#
loop_
_entity.id
_entity.type
_entity.pdbx_description
1 polymer ?
#
loop_
_entity_poly.entity_id
_entity_poly.type
_entity_poly.pdbx_seq_one_letter_code
_entity_poly.pdbx_strand_id
1 'polypeptide(L)' 'MVEDFRRRFWISLALTVPILALSPMIQAFLGLGEALRFPGDLWVLWALSSVVFFYGGWPFLKGIAEE' A
#
# COMPACT_ATOMS: atom_id res chain seq x y z
N MET A 1 3.20 1.63 -22.36
CA MET A 1 3.92 2.52 -21.42
C MET A 1 2.91 3.25 -20.54
N VAL A 2 2.30 4.36 -20.99
CA VAL A 2 1.36 5.16 -20.16
C VAL A 2 0.17 4.36 -19.64
N GLU A 3 -0.43 3.50 -20.45
CA GLU A 3 -1.59 2.70 -20.03
C GLU A 3 -1.25 1.69 -18.91
N ASP A 4 -0.05 1.11 -18.92
CA ASP A 4 0.39 0.18 -17.88
C ASP A 4 0.69 0.93 -16.56
N PHE A 5 1.35 2.10 -16.63
CA PHE A 5 1.52 2.97 -15.48
C PHE A 5 0.18 3.44 -14.90
N ARG A 6 -0.78 3.80 -15.76
CA ARG A 6 -2.13 4.19 -15.34
C ARG A 6 -2.85 3.06 -14.63
N ARG A 7 -2.81 1.84 -15.18
CA ARG A 7 -3.41 0.66 -14.56
C ARG A 7 -2.80 0.37 -13.19
N ARG A 8 -1.46 0.36 -13.10
CA ARG A 8 -0.75 0.13 -11.83
C ARG A 8 -1.04 1.22 -10.81
N PHE A 9 -1.07 2.48 -11.24
CA PHE A 9 -1.44 3.61 -10.40
C PHE A 9 -2.81 3.41 -9.75
N TRP A 10 -3.85 3.10 -10.54
CA TRP A 10 -5.20 2.93 -9.99
C TRP A 10 -5.32 1.72 -9.06
N ILE A 11 -4.65 0.61 -9.38
CA ILE A 11 -4.63 -0.57 -8.51
C ILE A 11 -3.91 -0.26 -7.19
N SER A 12 -2.73 0.36 -7.25
CA SER A 12 -1.98 0.77 -6.06
C SER A 12 -2.74 1.80 -5.24
N LEU A 13 -3.43 2.75 -5.87
CA LEU A 13 -4.27 3.73 -5.20
C LEU A 13 -5.44 3.07 -4.46
N ALA A 14 -6.13 2.14 -5.11
CA ALA A 14 -7.22 1.39 -4.48
C ALA A 14 -6.73 0.57 -3.28
N LEU A 15 -5.55 -0.08 -3.38
CA LEU A 15 -4.92 -0.80 -2.28
C LEU A 15 -4.40 0.11 -1.17
N THR A 16 -4.09 1.37 -1.48
CA THR A 16 -3.64 2.35 -0.49
C THR A 16 -4.77 2.70 0.48
N VAL A 17 -6.04 2.67 0.05
CA VAL A 17 -7.19 2.95 0.92
C VAL A 17 -7.26 2.02 2.15
N PRO A 18 -7.28 0.68 2.01
CA PRO A 18 -7.26 -0.21 3.18
C PRO A 18 -5.94 -0.14 3.97
N ILE A 19 -4.80 0.13 3.32
CA ILE A 19 -3.52 0.36 4.02
C ILE A 19 -3.61 1.56 4.97
N LEU A 20 -4.18 2.67 4.50
CA LEU A 20 -4.38 3.88 5.32
C LEU A 20 -5.36 3.60 6.46
N ALA A 21 -6.44 2.86 6.21
CA ALA A 21 -7.38 2.47 7.26
C ALA A 21 -6.72 1.61 8.37
N LEU A 22 -5.82 0.70 8.00
CA LEU A 22 -5.09 -0.17 8.94
C LEU A 22 -3.86 0.49 9.56
N SER A 23 -3.42 1.65 9.06
CA SER A 23 -2.22 2.33 9.53
C SER A 23 -2.43 2.91 10.94
N PRO A 24 -1.61 2.53 11.94
CA PRO A 24 -1.74 3.05 13.31
C PRO A 24 -1.56 4.56 13.37
N MET A 25 -0.66 5.10 12.55
CA MET A 25 -0.40 6.53 12.47
C MET A 25 -1.63 7.28 11.96
N ILE A 26 -2.32 6.74 10.95
CA ILE A 26 -3.53 7.35 10.39
C ILE A 26 -4.71 7.23 11.35
N GLN A 27 -4.88 6.07 12.00
CA GLN A 27 -5.92 5.92 13.02
C GLN A 27 -5.71 6.88 14.20
N ALA A 28 -4.47 7.06 14.66
CA ALA A 28 -4.13 8.03 15.69
C ALA A 28 -4.38 9.47 15.22
N PHE A 29 -3.98 9.81 13.99
CA PHE A 29 -4.18 11.13 13.40
C PHE A 29 -5.67 11.50 13.25
N LEU A 30 -6.51 10.54 12.86
CA LEU A 30 -7.96 10.72 12.71
C LEU A 30 -8.73 10.61 14.05
N GLY A 31 -8.05 10.37 15.17
CA GLY A 31 -8.69 10.19 16.47
C GLY A 31 -9.49 8.90 16.61
N LEU A 32 -9.28 7.92 15.73
CA LEU A 32 -9.95 6.62 15.74
C LEU A 32 -9.35 5.65 16.77
N GLY A 33 -8.18 5.97 17.32
CA GLY A 33 -7.50 5.15 18.33
C GLY A 33 -7.21 3.75 17.81
N GLU A 34 -7.83 2.75 18.44
CA GLU A 34 -7.69 1.32 18.11
C GLU A 34 -8.95 0.72 17.47
N ALA A 35 -9.87 1.54 16.96
CA ALA A 35 -11.18 1.09 16.48
C ALA A 35 -11.14 0.03 15.36
N LEU A 36 -10.05 -0.04 14.59
CA LEU A 36 -9.88 -1.00 13.50
C LEU A 36 -8.82 -2.07 13.81
N ARG A 37 -8.35 -2.18 15.06
CA ARG A 37 -7.37 -3.19 15.45
C ARG A 37 -8.03 -4.55 15.59
N PHE A 38 -7.36 -5.56 15.10
CA PHE A 38 -7.73 -6.96 15.28
C PHE A 38 -6.48 -7.85 15.28
N PRO A 39 -6.54 -9.07 15.84
CA PRO A 39 -5.41 -9.97 15.83
C PRO A 39 -4.89 -10.22 14.40
N GLY A 40 -3.67 -9.79 14.13
CA GLY A 40 -3.01 -9.97 12.83
C GLY A 40 -3.24 -8.84 11.81
N ASP A 41 -3.86 -7.74 12.20
CA ASP A 41 -4.00 -6.54 11.36
C ASP A 41 -2.66 -6.01 10.80
N LEU A 42 -1.59 -6.10 11.59
CA LEU A 42 -0.23 -5.77 11.15
C LEU A 42 0.27 -6.69 10.05
N TRP A 43 -0.09 -7.98 10.05
CA TRP A 43 0.24 -8.91 8.97
C TRP A 43 -0.52 -8.58 7.69
N VAL A 44 -1.79 -8.18 7.82
CA VAL A 44 -2.60 -7.71 6.68
C VAL A 44 -2.01 -6.41 6.10
N LEU A 45 -1.68 -5.45 6.97
CA LEU A 45 -1.03 -4.19 6.59
C LEU A 45 0.30 -4.45 5.86
N TRP A 46 1.14 -5.34 6.42
CA TRP A 46 2.40 -5.75 5.81
C TRP A 46 2.17 -6.35 4.42
N ALA A 47 1.26 -7.31 4.29
CA ALA A 47 0.98 -7.96 3.01
C ALA A 47 0.48 -6.97 1.94
N LEU A 48 -0.50 -6.13 2.27
CA LEU A 48 -1.03 -5.12 1.35
C LEU A 48 0.06 -4.12 0.92
N SER A 49 0.87 -3.66 1.87
CA SER A 49 1.96 -2.71 1.60
C SER A 49 3.04 -3.34 0.72
N SER A 50 3.39 -4.60 0.96
CA SER A 50 4.31 -5.35 0.10
C SER A 50 3.78 -5.51 -1.32
N VAL A 51 2.48 -5.79 -1.49
CA VAL A 51 1.86 -5.85 -2.83
C VAL A 51 2.00 -4.51 -3.55
N VAL A 52 1.70 -3.39 -2.88
CA VAL A 52 1.84 -2.05 -3.48
C VAL A 52 3.30 -1.76 -3.85
N PHE A 53 4.25 -2.08 -2.96
CA PHE A 53 5.68 -1.90 -3.21
C PHE A 53 6.15 -2.68 -4.44
N PHE A 54 5.87 -3.99 -4.52
CA PHE A 54 6.34 -4.80 -5.63
C PHE A 54 5.56 -4.54 -6.91
N TYR A 55 4.22 -4.52 -6.89
CA TYR A 55 3.41 -4.36 -8.10
C TYR A 55 3.46 -2.94 -8.66
N GLY A 56 3.22 -1.95 -7.80
CA GLY A 56 3.26 -0.54 -8.18
C GLY A 56 4.67 -0.05 -8.43
N GLY A 57 5.63 -0.49 -7.60
CA GLY A 57 7.04 -0.09 -7.69
C GLY A 57 7.86 -0.85 -8.73
N TRP A 58 7.36 -1.94 -9.30
CA TRP A 58 8.11 -2.79 -10.25
C TRP A 58 8.86 -2.02 -11.35
N PRO A 59 8.28 -1.00 -12.02
CA PRO A 59 8.99 -0.28 -13.07
C PRO A 59 10.25 0.44 -12.55
N PHE A 60 10.22 0.93 -11.32
CA PHE A 60 11.36 1.60 -10.68
C PHE A 60 12.40 0.59 -10.21
N LEU A 61 11.96 -0.53 -9.62
CA LEU A 61 12.86 -1.63 -9.22
C LEU A 61 13.62 -2.20 -10.43
N LYS A 62 12.91 -2.36 -11.55
CA LYS A 62 13.52 -2.78 -12.81
C LYS A 62 14.52 -1.75 -13.32
N GLY A 63 14.19 -0.46 -13.25
CA GLY A 63 15.11 0.63 -13.63
C GLY A 63 16.42 0.61 -12.84
N ILE A 64 16.36 0.39 -11.52
CA ILE A 64 17.56 0.28 -10.67
C ILE A 64 18.41 -0.95 -11.02
N ALA A 65 17.78 -2.07 -11.38
CA ALA A 65 18.50 -3.30 -11.71
C ALA A 65 19.13 -3.28 -13.13
N GLU A 66 18.66 -2.40 -14.00
CA GLU A 66 19.15 -2.22 -15.37
C GLU A 66 20.21 -1.10 -15.49
N GLU A 67 20.47 -0.35 -14.40
CA GLU A 67 21.64 0.54 -14.21
C GLU A 67 22.90 -0.25 -13.84
#